data_AF-A0A7K8GZK6-F1
#
_entry.id   AF-A0A7K8GZK6-F1
#
_cell.length_a   1.000
_cell.length_b   1.000
_cell.length_c   1.000
_cell.angle_alpha   90.00
_cell.angle_beta   90.00
_cell.angle_gamma   90.00
#
_symmetry.space_group_name_H-M   'P 1'
#
loop_
_entity.id
_entity.type
_entity.pdbx_description
1 polymer ?
#
loop_
_entity_poly.entity_id
_entity_poly.type
_entity_poly.pdbx_seq_one_letter_code
_entity_poly.pdbx_strand_id
1 'polypeptide(L)'
;QVFVCGDDVEAKQMVMNIVRALGLTPVDKGSLLAAQEIENYPLQLFPMWKFPMLLSLGLTAFFFFYCLVLDVIYTYIYENNNFSFFIAITIPNRVCPVMALILLALVYLPGIFAAIIQLYRGTKYRRFPDWLDKWMLCRKQLGLIALAFASLHAVFTLVTPMRAFASWRTSKAIISQALNNKTEPLNTTNAWLSDSYLALGILGFFLFVIVGITSLPSVSNSVNWREFRFVQVR
;
A
#
# COMPACT_ATOMS: atom_id res chain seq x y z
N GLN A 1 -5.00 -27.84 -0.47
CA GLN A 1 -3.77 -28.44 0.08
C GLN A 1 -4.11 -29.05 1.43
N VAL A 2 -3.55 -30.20 1.76
CA VAL A 2 -3.71 -30.87 3.06
C VAL A 2 -2.34 -30.96 3.70
N PHE A 3 -2.16 -30.29 4.84
CA PHE A 3 -0.89 -30.35 5.58
C PHE A 3 -0.79 -31.68 6.33
N VAL A 4 0.33 -32.37 6.18
CA VAL A 4 0.60 -33.65 6.83
C VAL A 4 1.92 -33.53 7.61
N CYS A 5 1.92 -33.93 8.89
CA CYS A 5 3.13 -34.01 9.71
C CYS A 5 3.14 -35.31 10.51
N GLY A 6 4.32 -35.81 10.85
CA GLY A 6 4.49 -37.03 11.62
C GLY A 6 5.93 -37.53 11.63
N ASP A 7 6.30 -38.27 12.67
CA ASP A 7 7.67 -38.75 12.88
C ASP A 7 7.94 -40.08 12.16
N ASP A 8 6.91 -40.91 11.99
CA ASP A 8 6.97 -42.13 11.18
C ASP A 8 6.79 -41.80 9.70
N VAL A 9 7.86 -42.03 8.93
CA VAL A 9 7.94 -41.74 7.50
C VAL A 9 7.00 -42.64 6.70
N GLU A 10 6.88 -43.92 7.06
CA GLU A 10 6.05 -44.89 6.34
C GLU A 10 4.56 -44.57 6.52
N ALA A 11 4.16 -44.34 7.77
CA ALA A 11 2.79 -43.94 8.09
C ALA A 11 2.42 -42.61 7.43
N LYS A 12 3.32 -41.61 7.47
CA LYS A 12 3.12 -40.31 6.83
C LYS A 12 2.94 -40.44 5.32
N GLN A 13 3.77 -41.24 4.65
CA GLN A 13 3.67 -41.47 3.21
C GLN A 13 2.36 -42.17 2.84
N MET A 14 1.89 -43.12 3.65
CA MET A 14 0.60 -43.79 3.45
C MET A 14 -0.55 -42.78 3.49
N VAL A 15 -0.58 -41.88 4.48
CA VAL A 15 -1.58 -40.81 4.58
C VAL A 15 -1.51 -39.86 3.37
N MET A 16 -0.31 -39.48 2.93
CA MET A 16 -0.15 -38.63 1.75
C MET A 16 -0.68 -39.30 0.47
N ASN A 17 -0.53 -40.62 0.32
CA ASN A 17 -1.10 -41.35 -0.81
C ASN A 17 -2.64 -41.35 -0.80
N ILE A 18 -3.26 -41.49 0.38
CA ILE A 18 -4.71 -41.37 0.55
C ILE A 18 -5.17 -39.96 0.12
N VAL A 19 -4.49 -38.91 0.57
CA VAL A 19 -4.80 -37.52 0.18
C VAL A 19 -4.74 -37.34 -1.35
N ARG A 20 -3.73 -37.92 -2.02
CA ARG A 20 -3.63 -37.88 -3.49
C ARG A 20 -4.78 -38.63 -4.17
N ALA A 21 -5.15 -39.81 -3.65
CA ALA A 21 -6.25 -40.60 -4.18
C ALA A 21 -7.60 -39.87 -4.08
N LEU A 22 -7.76 -39.01 -3.07
CA LEU A 22 -8.92 -38.11 -2.92
C LEU A 22 -8.90 -36.89 -3.86
N GLY A 23 -7.90 -36.77 -4.75
CA GLY A 23 -7.74 -35.62 -5.64
C GLY A 23 -7.22 -34.35 -4.95
N LEU A 24 -6.73 -34.46 -3.71
CA LEU A 24 -6.19 -33.35 -2.94
C LEU A 24 -4.66 -33.30 -3.05
N THR A 25 -4.07 -32.13 -2.79
CA THR A 25 -2.61 -31.94 -2.80
C THR A 25 -2.04 -32.06 -1.37
N PRO A 26 -1.35 -33.17 -1.00
CA PRO A 26 -0.68 -33.26 0.28
C PRO A 26 0.56 -32.36 0.32
N VAL A 27 0.82 -31.75 1.48
CA VAL A 27 2.00 -30.92 1.73
C VAL A 27 2.65 -31.42 3.03
N ASP A 28 3.85 -31.99 2.93
CA ASP A 28 4.60 -32.46 4.09
C ASP A 28 5.16 -31.27 4.88
N LYS A 29 4.85 -31.23 6.18
CA LYS A 29 5.29 -30.21 7.14
C LYS A 29 6.39 -30.70 8.08
N GLY A 30 6.88 -31.93 7.89
CA GLY A 30 7.99 -32.50 8.66
C GLY A 30 7.51 -33.38 9.82
N SER A 31 8.15 -33.20 10.98
CA SER A 31 7.91 -33.98 12.20
C SER A 31 6.62 -33.58 12.92
N LEU A 32 6.24 -34.34 13.94
CA LEU A 32 5.03 -34.07 14.73
C LEU A 32 5.07 -32.72 15.46
N LEU A 33 6.26 -32.12 15.63
CA LEU A 33 6.43 -30.77 16.19
C LEU A 33 5.68 -29.69 15.39
N ALA A 34 5.42 -29.92 14.10
CA ALA A 34 4.66 -28.99 13.26
C ALA A 34 3.14 -29.04 13.51
N ALA A 35 2.63 -30.04 14.25
CA ALA A 35 1.19 -30.21 14.48
C ALA A 35 0.55 -28.99 15.12
N GLN A 36 1.22 -28.36 16.09
CA GLN A 36 0.72 -27.15 16.74
C GLN A 36 0.52 -26.00 15.75
N GLU A 37 1.41 -25.84 14.76
CA GLU A 37 1.24 -24.81 13.72
C GLU A 37 0.06 -25.14 12.80
N ILE A 38 -0.09 -26.42 12.43
CA ILE A 38 -1.18 -26.91 11.57
C ILE A 38 -2.55 -26.72 12.25
N GLU A 39 -2.66 -27.05 13.54
CA GLU A 39 -3.89 -26.88 14.32
C GLU A 39 -4.28 -25.41 14.50
N ASN A 40 -3.29 -24.53 14.65
CA ASN A 40 -3.53 -23.09 14.77
C ASN A 40 -3.87 -22.42 13.43
N TYR A 41 -3.41 -22.96 12.30
CA TYR A 41 -3.59 -22.38 10.97
C TYR A 41 -5.06 -22.05 10.62
N PRO A 42 -6.05 -22.97 10.76
CA PRO A 42 -7.45 -22.67 10.43
C PRO A 42 -8.11 -21.65 11.37
N LEU A 43 -7.56 -21.42 12.56
CA LEU A 43 -8.10 -20.49 13.55
C LEU A 43 -7.64 -19.03 13.32
N GLN A 44 -6.60 -18.82 12.50
CA GLN A 44 -6.02 -17.51 12.28
C GLN A 44 -6.76 -16.71 11.21
N LEU A 45 -7.35 -15.57 11.59
CA LEU A 45 -7.88 -14.59 10.64
C LEU A 45 -6.92 -13.41 10.48
N PHE A 46 -6.21 -13.39 9.34
CA PHE A 46 -5.28 -12.33 8.91
C PHE A 46 -4.34 -11.79 10.03
N PRO A 47 -3.60 -12.64 10.75
CA PRO A 47 -2.85 -12.23 11.95
C PRO A 47 -1.84 -11.11 11.68
N MET A 48 -1.14 -11.18 10.55
CA MET A 48 -0.14 -10.19 10.15
C MET A 48 -0.73 -8.88 9.58
N TRP A 49 -2.04 -8.83 9.31
CA TRP A 49 -2.69 -7.65 8.75
C TRP A 49 -3.35 -6.77 9.81
N LYS A 50 -3.59 -7.29 11.02
CA LYS A 50 -4.28 -6.56 12.10
C LYS A 50 -3.65 -5.20 12.37
N PHE A 51 -2.34 -5.17 12.62
CA PHE A 51 -1.63 -3.92 12.89
C PHE A 51 -1.58 -2.99 11.67
N PRO A 52 -1.14 -3.43 10.47
CA PRO A 52 -1.16 -2.60 9.26
C PRO A 52 -2.53 -2.00 8.95
N MET A 53 -3.61 -2.76 9.13
CA MET A 53 -4.98 -2.31 8.90
C MET A 53 -5.44 -1.29 9.95
N LEU A 54 -5.17 -1.52 11.24
CA LEU A 54 -5.52 -0.54 12.28
C LEU A 54 -4.76 0.78 12.08
N LEU A 55 -3.45 0.68 11.79
CA LEU A 55 -2.61 1.83 11.55
C LEU A 55 -3.10 2.64 10.34
N SER A 56 -3.37 1.97 9.22
CA SER A 56 -3.86 2.63 8.02
C SER A 56 -5.24 3.24 8.22
N LEU A 57 -6.15 2.56 8.93
CA LEU A 57 -7.47 3.09 9.25
C LEU A 57 -7.39 4.34 10.14
N GLY A 58 -6.59 4.29 11.21
CA GLY A 58 -6.41 5.42 12.12
C GLY A 58 -5.83 6.66 11.44
N LEU A 59 -4.78 6.46 10.63
CA LEU A 59 -4.18 7.54 9.84
C LEU A 59 -5.15 8.09 8.78
N THR A 60 -5.89 7.21 8.09
CA THR A 60 -6.88 7.62 7.08
C THR A 60 -7.98 8.47 7.72
N ALA A 61 -8.51 8.04 8.87
CA ALA A 61 -9.51 8.80 9.61
C ALA A 61 -8.97 10.18 10.02
N PHE A 62 -7.75 10.25 10.57
CA PHE A 62 -7.10 11.50 10.94
C PHE A 62 -7.00 12.47 9.76
N PHE A 63 -6.43 12.04 8.63
CA PHE A 63 -6.28 12.91 7.46
C PHE A 63 -7.61 13.24 6.79
N PHE A 64 -8.58 12.33 6.83
CA PHE A 64 -9.93 12.60 6.34
C PHE A 64 -10.58 13.73 7.12
N PHE A 65 -10.59 13.68 8.46
CA PHE A 65 -11.15 14.74 9.29
C PHE A 65 -10.37 16.05 9.16
N TYR A 66 -9.04 15.98 9.03
CA TYR A 66 -8.21 17.15 8.75
C TYR A 66 -8.64 17.85 7.45
N CYS A 67 -8.78 17.10 6.35
CA CYS A 67 -9.27 17.65 5.08
C CYS A 67 -10.73 18.11 5.15
N LEU A 68 -11.59 17.40 5.89
CA LEU A 68 -13.00 17.78 6.07
C LEU A 68 -13.11 19.15 6.74
N VAL A 69 -12.33 19.38 7.80
CA VAL A 69 -12.31 20.67 8.52
C VAL A 69 -11.87 21.80 7.59
N LEU A 70 -10.81 21.59 6.80
CA LEU A 70 -10.26 22.64 5.94
C LEU A 70 -11.05 22.87 4.65
N ASP A 71 -11.38 21.83 3.91
CA ASP A 71 -11.98 21.98 2.57
C ASP A 71 -13.50 22.22 2.64
N VAL A 72 -14.18 21.73 3.70
CA VAL A 72 -15.65 21.81 3.82
C VAL A 72 -16.08 22.74 4.94
N ILE A 73 -15.65 22.49 6.20
CA ILE A 73 -16.17 23.25 7.35
C ILE A 73 -15.69 24.70 7.30
N TYR A 74 -14.40 24.94 7.09
CA TYR A 74 -13.82 26.29 7.00
C TYR A 74 -14.46 27.08 5.85
N THR A 75 -14.54 26.49 4.65
CA THR A 75 -15.13 27.13 3.48
C THR A 75 -16.61 27.46 3.66
N TYR A 76 -17.33 26.60 4.37
CA TYR A 76 -18.73 26.84 4.70
C TYR A 76 -18.89 28.01 5.69
N ILE A 77 -18.07 28.06 6.75
CA ILE A 77 -18.18 29.09 7.79
C ILE A 77 -17.72 30.46 7.30
N TYR A 78 -16.57 30.53 6.61
CA TYR A 78 -15.91 31.81 6.31
C TYR A 78 -16.19 32.33 4.90
N GLU A 79 -16.41 31.45 3.91
CA GLU A 79 -16.67 31.86 2.53
C GLU A 79 -18.15 31.69 2.13
N ASN A 80 -18.99 31.17 3.03
CA ASN A 80 -20.41 30.88 2.82
C ASN A 80 -20.67 30.01 1.56
N ASN A 81 -19.70 29.15 1.21
CA ASN A 81 -19.75 28.27 0.05
C ASN A 81 -19.94 26.81 0.51
N ASN A 82 -20.99 26.14 0.04
CA ASN A 82 -21.23 24.74 0.36
C ASN A 82 -20.50 23.80 -0.61
N PHE A 83 -19.31 23.35 -0.23
CA PHE A 83 -18.53 22.33 -0.95
C PHE A 83 -18.60 20.94 -0.32
N SER A 84 -19.68 20.60 0.40
CA SER A 84 -19.87 19.27 1.02
C SER A 84 -19.68 18.09 0.05
N PHE A 85 -19.99 18.27 -1.23
CA PHE A 85 -19.77 17.26 -2.27
C PHE A 85 -18.28 16.89 -2.49
N PHE A 86 -17.33 17.66 -1.95
CA PHE A 86 -15.91 17.32 -1.97
C PHE A 86 -15.60 16.02 -1.20
N ILE A 87 -16.45 15.63 -0.25
CA ILE A 87 -16.33 14.37 0.51
C ILE A 87 -16.29 13.15 -0.41
N ALA A 88 -16.98 13.18 -1.55
CA ALA A 88 -17.11 12.01 -2.42
C ALA A 88 -15.83 11.69 -3.23
N ILE A 89 -15.10 12.69 -3.70
CA ILE A 89 -13.94 12.48 -4.59
C ILE A 89 -12.76 13.38 -4.22
N THR A 90 -12.97 14.68 -3.96
CA THR A 90 -11.87 15.62 -3.70
C THR A 90 -11.10 15.24 -2.44
N ILE A 91 -11.79 15.00 -1.33
CA ILE A 91 -11.16 14.64 -0.05
C ILE A 91 -10.44 13.28 -0.16
N PRO A 92 -11.09 12.19 -0.63
CA PRO A 92 -10.39 10.94 -0.88
C PRO A 92 -9.15 11.10 -1.78
N ASN A 93 -9.22 11.90 -2.85
CA ASN A 93 -8.07 12.12 -3.73
C ASN A 93 -6.93 12.95 -3.10
N ARG A 94 -7.16 13.63 -1.97
CA ARG A 94 -6.10 14.21 -1.15
C ARG A 94 -5.54 13.22 -0.13
N VAL A 95 -6.41 12.42 0.49
CA VAL A 95 -6.02 11.46 1.54
C VAL A 95 -5.27 10.26 0.97
N CYS A 96 -5.75 9.66 -0.12
CA CYS A 96 -5.14 8.47 -0.73
C CYS A 96 -3.64 8.63 -1.05
N PRO A 97 -3.17 9.67 -1.76
CA PRO A 97 -1.74 9.81 -2.05
C PRO A 97 -0.90 10.03 -0.79
N VAL A 98 -1.41 10.80 0.20
CA VAL A 98 -0.71 11.00 1.48
C VAL A 98 -0.57 9.67 2.22
N MET A 99 -1.64 8.88 2.28
CA MET A 99 -1.61 7.55 2.89
C MET A 99 -0.66 6.60 2.17
N ALA A 100 -0.67 6.59 0.83
CA ALA A 100 0.25 5.78 0.04
C ALA A 100 1.72 6.12 0.36
N LEU A 101 2.07 7.40 0.38
CA LEU A 101 3.44 7.86 0.65
C LEU A 101 3.88 7.58 2.09
N ILE A 102 3.02 7.85 3.09
CA ILE A 102 3.33 7.57 4.50
C ILE A 102 3.55 6.08 4.72
N LEU A 103 2.64 5.25 4.22
CA LEU A 103 2.75 3.80 4.40
C LEU A 103 3.96 3.24 3.64
N LEU A 104 4.25 3.73 2.43
CA LEU A 104 5.47 3.36 1.69
C LEU A 104 6.73 3.75 2.47
N ALA A 105 6.78 4.95 3.07
CA ALA A 105 7.90 5.34 3.93
C ALA A 105 8.04 4.39 5.14
N LEU A 106 6.94 3.99 5.77
CA LEU A 106 6.92 3.05 6.89
C LEU A 106 7.34 1.62 6.51
N VAL A 107 7.37 1.25 5.22
CA VAL A 107 7.95 -0.02 4.75
C VAL A 107 9.47 0.00 4.85
N TYR A 108 10.11 1.11 4.47
CA TYR A 108 11.57 1.22 4.38
C TYR A 108 12.23 1.74 5.65
N LEU A 109 11.51 2.53 6.44
CA LEU A 109 11.97 3.11 7.70
C LEU A 109 12.53 2.10 8.73
N PRO A 110 11.95 0.91 8.97
CA PRO A 110 12.52 -0.04 9.93
C PRO A 110 13.87 -0.58 9.48
N GLY A 111 14.15 -0.64 8.18
CA GLY A 111 15.45 -1.01 7.64
C GLY A 111 16.54 0.01 8.03
N ILE A 112 16.20 1.30 8.02
CA ILE A 112 17.10 2.38 8.45
C ILE A 112 17.37 2.27 9.95
N PHE A 113 16.34 2.09 10.77
CA PHE A 113 16.53 1.87 12.23
C PHE A 113 17.36 0.63 12.53
N ALA A 114 17.12 -0.48 11.82
CA ALA A 114 17.90 -1.70 11.93
C ALA A 114 19.38 -1.45 11.62
N ALA A 115 19.69 -0.69 10.56
CA ALA A 115 21.06 -0.34 10.21
C ALA A 115 21.73 0.51 11.30
N ILE A 116 21.06 1.55 11.81
CA ILE A 116 21.57 2.39 12.90
C ILE A 116 21.86 1.56 14.15
N ILE A 117 20.92 0.68 14.55
CA ILE A 117 21.08 -0.19 15.72
C ILE A 117 22.24 -1.18 15.54
N GLN A 118 22.39 -1.75 14.35
CA GLN A 118 23.50 -2.67 14.05
C GLN A 118 24.86 -1.97 14.11
N LEU A 119 24.96 -0.75 13.57
CA LEU A 119 26.17 0.07 13.64
C LEU A 119 26.52 0.44 15.09
N TYR A 120 25.54 0.91 15.86
CA TYR A 120 25.73 1.24 17.27
C TYR A 120 26.19 0.04 18.10
N ARG A 121 25.67 -1.16 17.82
CA ARG A 121 26.04 -2.39 18.53
C ARG A 121 27.38 -2.99 18.05
N GLY A 122 27.87 -2.59 16.88
CA GLY A 122 29.04 -3.20 16.24
C GLY A 122 28.87 -4.67 15.83
N THR A 123 27.63 -5.19 15.84
CA THR A 123 27.36 -6.60 15.49
C THR A 123 25.93 -6.80 14.98
N LYS A 124 25.78 -7.67 13.99
CA LYS A 124 24.49 -8.13 13.46
C LYS A 124 23.87 -9.30 14.24
N TYR A 125 24.63 -9.93 15.14
CA TYR A 125 24.22 -11.16 15.81
C TYR A 125 23.37 -10.93 17.08
N ARG A 126 23.11 -9.68 17.45
CA ARG A 126 22.20 -9.34 18.54
C ARG A 126 20.78 -9.15 18.04
N ARG A 127 19.81 -9.82 18.66
CA ARG A 127 18.38 -9.73 18.33
C ARG A 127 17.87 -8.28 18.39
N PHE A 128 17.02 -7.89 17.45
CA PHE A 128 16.36 -6.59 17.49
C PHE A 128 15.38 -6.49 18.66
N PRO A 129 15.09 -5.26 19.15
CA PRO A 129 13.96 -5.05 20.05
C PRO A 129 12.66 -5.58 19.44
N ASP A 130 11.78 -6.16 20.27
CA ASP A 130 10.58 -6.86 19.79
C ASP A 130 9.65 -5.99 18.94
N TRP A 131 9.58 -4.68 19.18
CA TRP A 131 8.78 -3.76 18.38
C TRP A 131 9.29 -3.64 16.95
N LEU A 132 10.62 -3.61 16.76
CA LEU A 132 11.25 -3.49 15.45
C LEU A 132 11.16 -4.81 14.69
N ASP A 133 11.32 -5.93 15.38
CA ASP A 133 11.16 -7.27 14.82
C ASP A 133 9.73 -7.47 14.27
N LYS A 134 8.71 -7.15 15.09
CA LYS A 134 7.29 -7.20 14.66
C LYS A 134 6.99 -6.26 13.49
N TRP A 135 7.58 -5.07 13.48
CA TRP A 135 7.40 -4.13 12.37
C TRP A 135 8.06 -4.64 11.08
N MET A 136 9.27 -5.19 11.16
CA MET A 136 9.98 -5.77 10.02
C MET A 136 9.21 -6.91 9.34
N LEU A 137 8.45 -7.69 10.11
CA LEU A 137 7.59 -8.77 9.59
C LEU A 137 6.32 -8.26 8.90
N CYS A 138 5.86 -7.05 9.22
CA CYS A 138 4.65 -6.45 8.63
C CYS A 138 4.90 -5.61 7.38
N ARG A 139 6.16 -5.50 6.91
CA ARG A 139 6.54 -4.64 5.77
C ARG A 139 5.77 -4.96 4.49
N LYS A 140 5.57 -6.25 4.21
CA LYS A 140 4.82 -6.70 3.02
C LYS A 140 3.38 -6.17 3.05
N GLN A 141 2.72 -6.28 4.20
CA GLN A 141 1.33 -5.88 4.39
C GLN A 141 1.20 -4.35 4.28
N LEU A 142 2.11 -3.60 4.90
CA LEU A 142 2.15 -2.14 4.77
C LEU A 142 2.34 -1.71 3.30
N GLY A 143 3.26 -2.35 2.58
CA GLY A 143 3.51 -2.07 1.16
C GLY A 143 2.31 -2.36 0.26
N LEU A 144 1.58 -3.45 0.51
CA LEU A 144 0.37 -3.78 -0.25
C LEU A 144 -0.79 -2.82 0.04
N ILE A 145 -0.97 -2.39 1.29
CA ILE A 145 -1.98 -1.36 1.63
C ILE A 145 -1.60 -0.02 0.98
N ALA A 146 -0.32 0.35 1.02
CA ALA A 146 0.19 1.55 0.36
C ALA A 146 -0.07 1.53 -1.16
N LEU A 147 0.16 0.39 -1.82
CA LEU A 147 -0.13 0.19 -3.24
C LEU A 147 -1.63 0.32 -3.55
N ALA A 148 -2.51 -0.18 -2.67
CA ALA A 148 -3.95 -0.03 -2.83
C ALA A 148 -4.37 1.45 -2.77
N PHE A 149 -3.84 2.24 -1.83
CA PHE A 149 -4.06 3.69 -1.77
C PHE A 149 -3.52 4.42 -2.99
N ALA A 150 -2.33 4.05 -3.47
CA ALA A 150 -1.74 4.62 -4.70
C ALA A 150 -2.62 4.32 -5.93
N SER A 151 -3.18 3.11 -6.00
CA SER A 151 -4.07 2.70 -7.09
C SER A 151 -5.39 3.48 -7.06
N LEU A 152 -5.98 3.67 -5.87
CA LEU A 152 -7.17 4.51 -5.70
C LEU A 152 -6.89 5.97 -6.08
N HIS A 153 -5.74 6.52 -5.68
CA HIS A 153 -5.32 7.86 -6.08
C HIS A 153 -5.19 8.00 -7.61
N ALA A 154 -4.58 7.01 -8.27
CA ALA A 154 -4.48 7.00 -9.73
C ALA A 154 -5.88 7.04 -10.38
N VAL A 155 -6.81 6.21 -9.92
CA VAL A 155 -8.20 6.20 -10.42
C VAL A 155 -8.91 7.54 -10.17
N PHE A 156 -8.86 8.08 -8.95
CA PHE A 156 -9.49 9.37 -8.65
C PHE A 156 -8.91 10.52 -9.49
N THR A 157 -7.60 10.50 -9.73
CA THR A 157 -6.92 11.50 -10.56
C THR A 157 -7.36 11.39 -12.01
N LEU A 158 -7.39 10.18 -12.59
CA LEU A 158 -7.81 9.96 -13.98
C LEU A 158 -9.28 10.34 -14.23
N VAL A 159 -10.16 10.16 -13.25
CA VAL A 159 -11.59 10.51 -13.37
C VAL A 159 -11.84 12.01 -13.12
N THR A 160 -10.85 12.79 -12.66
CA THR A 160 -11.03 14.21 -12.33
C THR A 160 -11.61 15.06 -13.47
N PRO A 161 -11.16 14.93 -14.75
CA PRO A 161 -11.72 15.69 -15.87
C PRO A 161 -13.20 15.41 -16.16
N MET A 162 -13.72 14.24 -15.76
CA MET A 162 -15.12 13.84 -15.98
C MET A 162 -16.09 14.48 -14.98
N ARG A 163 -15.57 15.12 -13.93
CA ARG A 163 -16.39 15.67 -12.84
C ARG A 163 -17.02 16.99 -13.27
N ALA A 164 -18.32 17.15 -13.01
CA ALA A 164 -19.05 18.40 -13.27
C ALA A 164 -18.38 19.63 -12.65
N PHE A 165 -17.81 19.50 -11.44
CA PHE A 165 -17.07 20.58 -10.79
C PHE A 165 -15.81 21.00 -11.55
N ALA A 166 -15.07 20.05 -12.12
CA ALA A 166 -13.87 20.34 -12.91
C ALA A 166 -14.25 21.06 -14.21
N SER A 167 -15.27 20.56 -14.92
CA SER A 167 -15.80 21.22 -16.12
C SER A 167 -16.29 22.64 -15.82
N TRP A 168 -17.09 22.81 -14.76
CA TRP A 168 -17.56 24.12 -14.32
C TRP A 168 -16.42 25.09 -14.01
N ARG A 169 -15.37 24.63 -13.32
CA ARG A 169 -14.20 25.45 -12.97
C ARG A 169 -13.47 25.95 -14.23
N THR A 170 -13.27 25.08 -15.21
CA THR A 170 -12.66 25.43 -16.50
C THR A 170 -13.53 26.42 -17.27
N SER A 171 -14.85 26.14 -17.39
CA SER A 171 -15.79 27.05 -18.07
C SER A 171 -15.84 28.43 -17.41
N LYS A 172 -15.88 28.50 -16.07
CA LYS A 172 -15.85 29.77 -15.32
C LYS A 172 -14.59 30.59 -15.65
N ALA A 173 -13.43 29.95 -15.73
CA ALA A 173 -12.17 30.63 -16.07
C ALA A 173 -12.18 31.17 -17.50
N ILE A 174 -12.65 30.37 -18.47
CA ILE A 174 -12.76 30.78 -19.89
C ILE A 174 -13.73 31.95 -20.06
N ILE A 175 -14.93 31.85 -19.47
CA ILE A 175 -15.94 32.92 -19.55
C ILE A 175 -15.42 34.21 -18.93
N SER A 176 -14.72 34.13 -17.79
CA SER A 176 -14.13 35.31 -17.14
C SER A 176 -13.07 35.99 -18.03
N GLN A 177 -12.22 35.24 -18.72
CA GLN A 177 -11.23 35.79 -19.65
C GLN A 177 -11.91 36.48 -20.85
N ALA A 178 -12.93 35.85 -21.43
CA ALA A 178 -13.69 36.38 -22.55
C ALA A 178 -14.42 37.69 -22.18
N LEU A 179 -15.11 37.74 -21.04
CA LEU A 179 -15.82 38.94 -20.58
C LEU A 179 -14.88 40.10 -20.27
N ASN A 180 -13.65 39.82 -19.84
CA ASN A 180 -12.65 40.84 -19.53
C ASN A 180 -11.78 41.22 -20.74
N ASN A 181 -12.01 40.65 -21.94
CA ASN A 181 -11.16 40.80 -23.13
C ASN A 181 -9.66 40.56 -22.84
N LYS A 182 -9.36 39.55 -21.99
CA LYS A 182 -7.99 39.17 -21.62
C LYS A 182 -7.63 37.82 -22.23
N THR A 183 -6.41 37.71 -22.71
CA THR A 183 -5.82 36.44 -23.15
C THR A 183 -4.56 36.20 -22.34
N GLU A 184 -4.56 35.20 -21.47
CA GLU A 184 -3.35 34.85 -20.73
C GLU A 184 -2.38 34.04 -21.61
N PRO A 185 -1.11 34.45 -21.73
CA PRO A 185 -0.13 33.68 -22.48
C PRO A 185 0.17 32.37 -21.75
N LEU A 186 0.57 31.34 -22.51
CA LEU A 186 0.99 30.06 -21.93
C LEU A 186 2.18 30.28 -20.99
N ASN A 187 1.97 30.00 -19.71
CA ASN A 187 3.06 29.96 -18.74
C ASN A 187 3.82 28.63 -18.91
N THR A 188 4.95 28.70 -19.62
CA THR A 188 5.81 27.55 -19.91
C THR A 188 6.41 26.92 -18.64
N THR A 189 6.67 27.71 -17.60
CA THR A 189 7.14 27.20 -16.31
C THR A 189 6.09 26.30 -15.66
N ASN A 190 4.82 26.74 -15.63
CA ASN A 190 3.73 25.94 -15.09
C ASN A 190 3.49 24.67 -15.94
N ALA A 191 3.63 24.75 -17.26
CA ALA A 191 3.53 23.58 -18.14
C ALA A 191 4.61 22.54 -17.79
N TRP A 192 5.87 22.97 -17.68
CA TRP A 192 6.96 22.07 -17.28
C TRP A 192 6.73 21.44 -15.90
N LEU A 193 6.33 22.23 -14.91
CA LEU A 193 6.03 21.70 -13.57
C LEU A 193 4.90 20.68 -13.63
N SER A 194 3.83 21.00 -14.37
CA SER A 194 2.65 20.14 -14.51
C SER A 194 2.99 18.79 -15.13
N ASP A 195 3.70 18.81 -16.24
CA ASP A 195 4.07 17.58 -16.96
C ASP A 195 5.11 16.78 -16.18
N SER A 196 6.03 17.46 -15.48
CA SER A 196 7.08 16.79 -14.70
C SER A 196 6.51 16.01 -13.51
N TYR A 197 5.63 16.60 -12.69
CA TYR A 197 5.08 15.87 -11.54
C TYR A 197 4.20 14.70 -12.00
N LEU A 198 3.47 14.86 -13.11
CA LEU A 198 2.64 13.81 -13.67
C LEU A 198 3.49 12.64 -14.18
N ALA A 199 4.55 12.94 -14.96
CA ALA A 199 5.47 11.93 -15.46
C ALA A 199 6.16 11.15 -14.33
N LEU A 200 6.63 11.85 -13.30
CA LEU A 200 7.25 11.22 -12.12
C LEU A 200 6.24 10.38 -11.33
N GLY A 201 4.99 10.83 -11.20
CA GLY A 201 3.91 10.06 -10.59
C GLY A 201 3.60 8.77 -11.34
N ILE A 202 3.53 8.83 -12.68
CA ILE A 202 3.31 7.67 -13.55
C ILE A 202 4.47 6.66 -13.41
N LEU A 203 5.71 7.13 -13.49
CA LEU A 203 6.89 6.27 -13.35
C LEU A 203 6.95 5.64 -11.95
N GLY A 204 6.73 6.44 -10.91
CA GLY A 204 6.72 5.96 -9.52
C GLY A 204 5.63 4.92 -9.29
N PHE A 205 4.42 5.15 -9.80
CA PHE A 205 3.33 4.18 -9.70
C PHE A 205 3.62 2.89 -10.47
N PHE A 206 4.19 2.97 -11.68
CA PHE A 206 4.58 1.80 -12.46
C PHE A 206 5.59 0.92 -11.69
N LEU A 207 6.63 1.52 -11.12
CA LEU A 207 7.60 0.80 -10.29
C LEU A 207 6.94 0.20 -9.04
N PHE A 208 6.00 0.93 -8.42
CA PHE A 208 5.26 0.43 -7.26
C PHE A 208 4.41 -0.80 -7.60
N VAL A 209 3.78 -0.83 -8.77
CA VAL A 209 3.05 -2.01 -9.26
C VAL A 209 3.99 -3.20 -9.46
N ILE A 210 5.21 -3.01 -9.95
CA ILE A 210 6.22 -4.08 -10.08
C ILE A 210 6.58 -4.66 -8.71
N VAL A 211 6.78 -3.82 -7.69
CA VAL A 211 7.01 -4.26 -6.30
C VAL A 211 5.80 -5.06 -5.76
N GLY A 212 4.58 -4.65 -6.13
CA GLY A 212 3.35 -5.40 -5.82
C GLY A 212 3.29 -6.77 -6.50
N ILE A 213 3.60 -6.86 -7.79
CA ILE A 213 3.60 -8.12 -8.55
C ILE A 213 4.62 -9.10 -7.97
N THR A 214 5.82 -8.64 -7.63
CA THR A 214 6.85 -9.48 -7.00
C THR A 214 6.50 -9.92 -5.57
N SER A 215 5.47 -9.33 -4.96
CA SER A 215 4.94 -9.76 -3.66
C SER A 215 3.99 -10.96 -3.76
N LEU A 216 3.53 -11.33 -4.96
CA LEU A 216 2.72 -12.54 -5.18
C LEU A 216 3.54 -13.79 -4.87
N PRO A 217 3.02 -14.77 -4.11
CA PRO A 217 3.77 -15.98 -3.77
C PRO A 217 4.29 -16.75 -4.99
N SER A 218 3.52 -16.80 -6.08
CA SER A 218 3.94 -17.47 -7.33
C SER A 218 5.18 -16.84 -7.96
N VAL A 219 5.27 -15.50 -7.97
CA VAL A 219 6.41 -14.75 -8.51
C VAL A 219 7.57 -14.75 -7.52
N SER A 220 7.30 -14.55 -6.24
CA SER A 220 8.32 -14.56 -5.19
C SER A 220 9.02 -15.91 -5.07
N ASN A 221 8.33 -17.02 -5.37
CA ASN A 221 8.92 -18.36 -5.36
C ASN A 221 9.68 -18.69 -6.66
N SER A 222 9.50 -17.91 -7.74
CA SER A 222 10.20 -18.10 -9.01
C SER A 222 11.45 -17.25 -9.18
N VAL A 223 11.70 -16.31 -8.24
CA VAL A 223 12.87 -15.43 -8.26
C VAL A 223 13.87 -15.82 -7.18
N ASN A 224 15.16 -15.68 -7.46
CA ASN A 224 16.18 -15.90 -6.43
C ASN A 224 16.28 -14.69 -5.47
N TRP A 225 16.97 -14.87 -4.35
CA TRP A 225 17.10 -13.82 -3.32
C TRP A 225 17.78 -12.54 -3.84
N ARG A 226 18.69 -12.63 -4.83
CA ARG A 226 19.37 -11.45 -5.39
C ARG A 226 18.43 -10.61 -6.24
N GLU A 227 17.62 -11.26 -7.08
CA GLU A 227 16.58 -10.64 -7.91
C GLU A 227 15.48 -10.03 -7.03
N PHE A 228 14.99 -10.78 -6.05
CA PHE A 228 13.99 -10.29 -5.10
C PHE A 228 14.48 -9.04 -4.38
N ARG A 229 15.72 -9.06 -3.86
CA ARG A 229 16.32 -7.91 -3.19
C ARG A 229 16.53 -6.73 -4.14
N PHE A 230 16.86 -6.97 -5.41
CA PHE A 230 16.99 -5.90 -6.39
C PHE A 230 15.65 -5.16 -6.54
N VAL A 231 14.56 -5.88 -6.79
CA VAL A 231 13.25 -5.25 -7.00
C VAL A 231 12.67 -4.62 -5.72
N GLN A 232 12.86 -5.25 -4.56
CA GLN A 232 12.20 -4.81 -3.33
C GLN A 232 12.97 -3.72 -2.55
N VAL A 233 14.25 -3.52 -2.86
CA VAL A 233 15.14 -2.64 -2.06
C VAL A 233 15.86 -1.58 -2.89
N ARG A 234 16.16 -1.83 -4.17
CA ARG A 234 16.86 -0.88 -5.05
C ARG A 234 15.87 -0.22 -6.00
#